data_AF-A0A377D5F2-F1
#
_entry.id   AF-A0A377D5F2-F1
#
_cell.length_a   1.000
_cell.length_b   1.000
_cell.length_c   1.000
_cell.angle_alpha   90.00
_cell.angle_beta   90.00
_cell.angle_gamma   90.00
#
_symmetry.space_group_name_H-M   'P 1'
#
loop_
_entity.id
_entity.type
_entity.pdbx_description
1 polymer ?
#
loop_
_entity_poly.entity_id
_entity_poly.type
_entity_poly.pdbx_seq_one_letter_code
_entity_poly.pdbx_strand_id
1 'polypeptide(L)'
;MGLYAIYIGRLYAIHGTNANFGIGLRVSQGCIRLRNDDIKYLFDNVPVGTRVQIIDQPVKYTTEPDGSKWLEVHEPLSRNRAEYESDRKVPLPVTPSLRAFINGQEVDVNRANAALQRRSGMPVQISSGSRQMF
;
A
#
# COMPACT_ATOMS: atom_id res chain seq x y z
N MET A 1 -12.22 -9.11 19.74
CA MET A 1 -10.95 -9.10 18.97
C MET A 1 -10.78 -10.37 18.12
N GLY A 2 -11.84 -11.12 17.79
CA GLY A 2 -11.65 -12.44 17.18
C GLY A 2 -11.13 -13.46 18.21
N LEU A 3 -10.58 -14.56 17.70
CA LEU A 3 -10.05 -15.68 18.49
C LEU A 3 -8.53 -15.55 18.78
N TYR A 4 -7.82 -14.70 18.04
CA TYR A 4 -6.36 -14.56 18.12
C TYR A 4 -5.95 -13.07 18.09
N ALA A 5 -4.85 -12.75 18.78
CA ALA A 5 -4.28 -11.41 18.83
C ALA A 5 -2.75 -11.45 19.04
N ILE A 6 -2.05 -10.53 18.38
CA ILE A 6 -0.61 -10.27 18.53
C ILE A 6 -0.46 -8.82 19.01
N TYR A 7 0.09 -8.63 20.21
CA TYR A 7 0.30 -7.31 20.79
C TYR A 7 1.59 -6.69 20.25
N ILE A 8 1.51 -5.42 19.84
CA ILE A 8 2.62 -4.68 19.23
C ILE A 8 3.02 -3.44 20.04
N GLY A 9 2.57 -3.37 21.30
CA GLY A 9 2.86 -2.28 22.24
C GLY A 9 1.94 -1.07 22.10
N ARG A 10 2.05 -0.13 23.05
CA ARG A 10 1.27 1.14 23.09
C ARG A 10 -0.24 0.95 22.93
N LEU A 11 -0.78 -0.14 23.50
CA LEU A 11 -2.19 -0.55 23.43
C LEU A 11 -2.69 -0.97 22.02
N TYR A 12 -1.78 -1.18 21.06
CA TYR A 12 -2.12 -1.67 19.73
C TYR A 12 -1.95 -3.19 19.62
N ALA A 13 -2.79 -3.79 18.77
CA ALA A 13 -2.71 -5.20 18.42
C ALA A 13 -3.05 -5.43 16.95
N ILE A 14 -2.50 -6.51 16.41
CA ILE A 14 -2.91 -7.17 15.17
C ILE A 14 -3.84 -8.31 15.59
N HIS A 15 -5.13 -8.28 15.24
CA HIS A 15 -6.10 -9.21 15.80
C HIS A 15 -7.23 -9.58 14.82
N GLY A 16 -8.02 -10.59 15.16
CA GLY A 16 -9.17 -11.04 14.36
C GLY A 16 -10.42 -10.18 14.51
N THR A 17 -11.51 -10.58 13.85
CA THR A 17 -12.80 -9.90 13.94
C THR A 17 -13.97 -10.88 13.99
N ASN A 18 -14.96 -10.62 14.85
CA ASN A 18 -16.23 -11.37 14.82
C ASN A 18 -17.25 -10.74 13.85
N ALA A 19 -16.92 -9.58 13.26
CA ALA A 19 -17.73 -8.92 12.26
C ALA A 19 -17.37 -9.45 10.86
N ASN A 20 -18.40 -9.63 10.02
CA ASN A 20 -18.28 -10.08 8.64
C ASN A 20 -17.87 -8.96 7.66
N PHE A 21 -17.56 -7.76 8.17
CA PHE A 21 -17.15 -6.59 7.41
C PHE A 21 -16.07 -5.80 8.16
N GLY A 22 -15.41 -4.86 7.47
CA GLY A 22 -14.46 -3.92 8.08
C GLY A 22 -12.98 -4.14 7.75
N ILE A 23 -12.61 -5.26 7.12
CA ILE A 23 -11.26 -5.47 6.57
C ILE A 23 -11.10 -4.60 5.33
N GLY A 24 -9.99 -3.84 5.26
CA GLY A 24 -9.77 -2.87 4.18
C GLY A 24 -10.54 -1.54 4.34
N LEU A 25 -11.25 -1.35 5.46
CA LEU A 25 -12.01 -0.12 5.75
C LEU A 25 -11.45 0.59 6.99
N ARG A 26 -11.60 1.92 7.05
CA ARG A 26 -11.20 2.75 8.20
C ARG A 26 -12.23 2.69 9.33
N VAL A 27 -12.35 1.53 9.98
CA VAL A 27 -13.37 1.26 11.02
C VAL A 27 -12.78 0.94 12.40
N SER A 28 -11.45 0.93 12.55
CA SER A 28 -10.81 0.66 13.84
C SER A 28 -10.40 1.95 14.54
N GLN A 29 -10.34 1.90 15.87
CA GLN A 29 -9.76 2.95 16.72
C GLN A 29 -8.22 2.79 16.84
N GLY A 30 -7.58 2.19 15.83
CA GLY A 30 -6.12 2.08 15.73
C GLY A 30 -5.54 0.66 15.73
N CYS A 31 -6.29 -0.38 16.10
CA CYS A 31 -5.82 -1.76 15.93
C CYS A 31 -5.94 -2.25 14.47
N ILE A 32 -5.08 -3.21 14.08
CA ILE A 32 -5.10 -3.82 12.76
C ILE A 32 -5.96 -5.08 12.81
N ARG A 33 -6.97 -5.17 11.93
CA ARG A 33 -7.91 -6.29 11.87
C ARG A 33 -7.60 -7.18 10.67
N LEU A 34 -7.66 -8.49 10.86
CA LEU A 34 -7.56 -9.51 9.80
C LEU A 34 -8.76 -10.45 9.83
N ARG A 35 -8.99 -11.19 8.74
CA ARG A 35 -9.97 -12.29 8.71
C ARG A 35 -9.52 -13.43 9.62
N ASN A 36 -10.44 -14.33 9.95
CA ASN A 36 -10.21 -15.38 10.94
C ASN A 36 -9.04 -16.30 10.58
N ASP A 37 -8.98 -16.77 9.34
CA ASP A 37 -7.89 -17.66 8.89
C ASP A 37 -6.56 -16.92 8.81
N ASP A 38 -6.58 -15.66 8.35
CA ASP A 38 -5.40 -14.80 8.23
C ASP A 38 -4.76 -14.54 9.61
N ILE A 39 -5.56 -14.19 10.63
CA ILE A 39 -5.01 -13.93 11.98
C ILE A 39 -4.52 -15.22 12.63
N LYS A 40 -5.20 -16.35 12.41
CA LYS A 40 -4.73 -17.65 12.91
C LYS A 40 -3.38 -18.00 12.32
N TYR A 41 -3.24 -17.86 11.00
CA TYR A 41 -1.98 -18.11 10.32
C TYR A 41 -0.83 -17.26 10.91
N LEU A 42 -1.06 -15.95 11.09
CA LEU A 42 -0.03 -15.09 11.70
C LEU A 42 0.28 -15.50 13.15
N PHE A 43 -0.74 -15.82 13.94
CA PHE A 43 -0.55 -16.22 15.34
C PHE A 43 0.30 -17.49 15.47
N ASP A 44 0.07 -18.48 14.60
CA ASP A 44 0.80 -19.74 14.63
C ASP A 44 2.24 -19.63 14.10
N ASN A 45 2.55 -18.62 13.26
CA ASN A 45 3.81 -18.53 12.52
C ASN A 45 4.71 -17.33 12.88
N VAL A 46 4.23 -16.34 13.62
CA VAL A 46 5.00 -15.13 13.97
C VAL A 46 5.53 -15.22 15.40
N PRO A 47 6.85 -15.39 15.61
CA PRO A 47 7.41 -15.45 16.96
C PRO A 47 7.28 -14.14 17.72
N VAL A 48 7.22 -14.23 19.06
CA VAL A 48 7.34 -13.08 19.94
C VAL A 48 8.68 -12.37 19.71
N GLY A 49 8.66 -11.04 19.65
CA GLY A 49 9.83 -10.22 19.35
C GLY A 49 10.04 -9.95 17.85
N THR A 50 9.22 -10.52 16.97
CA THR A 50 9.24 -10.19 15.54
C THR A 50 9.00 -8.69 15.34
N ARG A 51 9.84 -8.06 14.52
CA ARG A 51 9.76 -6.63 14.23
C ARG A 51 8.47 -6.30 13.49
N VAL A 52 7.75 -5.28 13.99
CA VAL A 52 6.58 -4.69 13.33
C VAL A 52 6.90 -3.26 12.92
N GLN A 53 6.61 -2.92 11.66
CA GLN A 53 6.76 -1.57 11.13
C GLN A 53 5.47 -1.15 10.42
N ILE A 54 4.92 -0.01 10.84
CA ILE A 54 3.79 0.62 10.17
C ILE A 54 4.33 1.65 9.16
N ILE A 55 3.91 1.55 7.91
CA ILE A 55 4.29 2.46 6.82
C ILE A 55 3.04 3.03 6.15
N ASP A 56 3.15 4.24 5.63
CA ASP A 56 2.14 4.87 4.77
C ASP A 56 2.79 5.20 3.43
N GLN A 57 2.64 4.28 2.48
CA GLN A 57 3.25 4.36 1.15
C GLN A 57 2.20 4.02 0.09
N PRO A 58 1.33 4.98 -0.28
CA PRO A 58 0.31 4.77 -1.31
C PRO A 58 0.92 4.65 -2.71
N VAL A 59 2.19 4.99 -2.89
CA VAL A 59 2.94 4.81 -4.14
C VAL A 59 4.15 3.93 -3.88
N LYS A 60 4.22 2.80 -4.59
CA LYS A 60 5.36 1.88 -4.57
C LYS A 60 5.93 1.78 -5.98
N TYR A 61 7.25 1.66 -6.07
CA TYR A 61 7.94 1.57 -7.35
C TYR A 61 9.21 0.74 -7.22
N THR A 62 9.65 0.17 -8.34
CA THR A 62 10.80 -0.74 -8.38
C THR A 62 11.43 -0.73 -9.77
N THR A 63 12.75 -0.97 -9.83
CA THR A 63 13.44 -1.41 -11.03
C THR A 63 13.83 -2.86 -10.80
N GLU A 64 13.31 -3.75 -11.63
CA GLU A 64 13.56 -5.18 -11.57
C GLU A 64 14.93 -5.53 -12.17
N PRO A 65 15.48 -6.73 -11.89
CA PRO A 65 16.79 -7.15 -12.40
C PRO A 65 16.92 -7.12 -13.93
N ASP A 66 15.82 -7.22 -14.67
CA ASP A 66 15.77 -7.12 -16.14
C ASP A 66 15.73 -5.67 -16.66
N GLY A 67 15.83 -4.69 -15.76
CA GLY A 67 15.73 -3.26 -16.06
C GLY A 67 14.29 -2.74 -16.12
N SER A 68 13.28 -3.61 -16.05
CA SER A 68 11.89 -3.17 -16.12
C SER A 68 11.50 -2.33 -14.91
N LYS A 69 10.82 -1.22 -15.17
CA LYS A 69 10.36 -0.27 -14.16
C LYS A 69 8.87 -0.44 -13.93
N TRP A 70 8.49 -0.55 -12.67
CA TRP A 70 7.10 -0.75 -12.25
C TRP A 70 6.65 0.28 -11.24
N LEU A 71 5.36 0.60 -11.29
CA LEU A 71 4.68 1.55 -10.43
C LEU A 71 3.34 0.99 -9.98
N GLU A 72 3.08 1.01 -8.68
CA GLU A 72 1.80 0.62 -8.07
C GLU A 72 1.28 1.80 -7.25
N VAL A 73 0.03 2.22 -7.52
CA VAL A 73 -0.56 3.43 -6.94
C VAL A 73 -1.91 3.12 -6.32
N HIS A 74 -2.07 3.46 -5.05
CA HIS A 74 -3.31 3.37 -4.26
C HIS A 74 -3.84 4.76 -3.93
N GLU A 75 -5.11 4.82 -3.52
CA GLU A 75 -5.64 6.02 -2.87
C GLU A 75 -4.93 6.24 -1.51
N PRO A 76 -4.45 7.48 -1.22
CA PRO A 76 -3.83 7.78 0.07
C PRO A 76 -4.79 7.60 1.25
N LEU A 77 -4.22 7.40 2.44
CA LEU A 77 -4.97 7.53 3.68
C LEU A 77 -5.43 8.98 3.87
N SER A 78 -6.72 9.18 4.17
CA SER A 78 -7.25 10.49 4.53
C SER A 78 -6.66 10.98 5.85
N ARG A 79 -6.19 12.23 5.87
CA ARG A 79 -5.44 12.80 7.00
C ARG A 79 -6.34 13.28 8.14
N ASN A 80 -7.60 13.56 7.82
CA ASN A 80 -8.60 14.02 8.78
C ASN A 80 -10.00 13.54 8.37
N ARG A 81 -10.98 13.80 9.23
CA ARG A 81 -12.38 13.41 9.02
C ARG A 81 -13.02 14.09 7.81
N ALA A 82 -12.70 15.36 7.57
CA ALA A 82 -13.23 16.09 6.41
C ALA A 82 -12.76 15.49 5.08
N GLU A 83 -11.50 15.05 4.99
CA GLU A 83 -11.00 14.32 3.82
C GLU A 83 -11.62 12.92 3.70
N TYR A 84 -11.88 12.25 4.83
CA TYR A 84 -12.52 10.93 4.83
C TYR A 84 -13.99 10.98 4.37
N GLU A 85 -14.71 12.05 4.71
CA GLU A 85 -16.11 12.26 4.35
C GLU A 85 -16.29 12.99 3.01
N SER A 86 -15.20 13.28 2.28
CA SER A 86 -15.22 13.99 1.00
C SER A 86 -15.00 13.05 -0.19
N ASP A 87 -15.66 13.35 -1.31
CA ASP A 87 -15.41 12.70 -2.61
C ASP A 87 -14.17 13.27 -3.34
N ARG A 88 -13.48 14.26 -2.77
CA ARG A 88 -12.27 14.84 -3.36
C ARG A 88 -11.11 13.88 -3.20
N LYS A 89 -10.37 13.63 -4.30
CA LYS A 89 -9.14 12.83 -4.25
C LYS A 89 -8.11 13.48 -3.32
N VAL A 90 -7.62 12.68 -2.38
CA VAL A 90 -6.49 13.07 -1.52
C VAL A 90 -5.24 13.21 -2.41
N PRO A 91 -4.44 14.28 -2.25
CA PRO A 91 -3.18 14.42 -2.98
C PRO A 91 -2.21 13.28 -2.66
N LEU A 92 -1.55 12.73 -3.69
CA LEU A 92 -0.51 11.72 -3.49
C LEU A 92 0.74 12.36 -2.85
N PRO A 93 1.41 11.69 -1.91
CA PRO A 93 2.69 12.15 -1.39
C PRO A 93 3.76 12.00 -2.46
N VAL A 94 4.16 13.11 -3.09
CA VAL A 94 5.20 13.11 -4.13
C VAL A 94 6.57 13.41 -3.52
N THR A 95 7.29 12.34 -3.15
CA THR A 95 8.66 12.43 -2.62
C THR A 95 9.67 12.77 -3.73
N PRO A 96 10.84 13.37 -3.39
CA PRO A 96 11.90 13.62 -4.37
C PRO A 96 12.34 12.34 -5.10
N SER A 97 12.46 11.22 -4.37
CA SER A 97 12.84 9.92 -4.94
C SER A 97 11.82 9.40 -5.95
N LEU A 98 10.52 9.56 -5.67
CA LEU A 98 9.46 9.20 -6.62
C LEU A 98 9.52 10.06 -7.90
N ARG A 99 9.78 11.37 -7.76
CA ARG A 99 9.94 12.25 -8.94
C ARG A 99 11.15 11.86 -9.76
N ALA A 100 12.27 11.59 -9.11
CA ALA A 100 13.49 11.14 -9.77
C ALA A 100 13.27 9.80 -10.49
N PHE A 101 12.52 8.89 -9.89
CA PHE A 101 12.17 7.61 -10.51
C PHE A 101 11.31 7.78 -11.76
N ILE A 102 10.21 8.55 -11.69
CA ILE A 102 9.29 8.75 -12.82
C ILE A 102 9.92 9.55 -13.96
N ASN A 103 10.78 10.51 -13.64
CA ASN A 103 11.51 11.30 -14.63
C ASN A 103 12.85 10.66 -15.00
N GLY A 104 13.09 9.42 -14.57
CA GLY A 104 14.32 8.69 -14.85
C GLY A 104 14.43 8.29 -16.31
N GLN A 105 15.63 7.88 -16.72
CA GLN A 105 15.84 7.27 -18.02
C GLN A 105 14.99 6.00 -18.15
N GLU A 106 14.61 5.68 -19.39
CA GLU A 106 13.85 4.47 -19.73
C GLU A 106 12.46 4.38 -19.07
N VAL A 107 11.86 5.52 -18.69
CA VAL A 107 10.48 5.61 -18.21
C VAL A 107 9.58 6.25 -19.25
N ASP A 108 8.46 5.60 -19.55
CA ASP A 108 7.32 6.21 -20.21
C ASP A 108 6.54 7.05 -19.19
N VAL A 109 6.83 8.35 -19.22
CA VAL A 109 6.22 9.35 -18.32
C VAL A 109 4.70 9.42 -18.49
N ASN A 110 4.17 9.16 -19.69
CA ASN A 110 2.72 9.16 -19.92
C ASN A 110 2.06 7.98 -19.23
N ARG A 111 2.65 6.78 -19.32
CA ARG A 111 2.19 5.60 -18.58
C ARG A 111 2.28 5.80 -17.07
N ALA A 112 3.36 6.41 -16.59
CA ALA A 112 3.52 6.75 -15.18
C ALA A 112 2.44 7.72 -14.68
N ASN A 113 2.21 8.81 -15.42
CA ASN A 113 1.16 9.80 -15.11
C ASN A 113 -0.24 9.17 -15.14
N ALA A 114 -0.52 8.29 -16.10
CA ALA A 114 -1.79 7.56 -16.16
C ALA A 114 -1.99 6.68 -14.92
N ALA A 115 -0.95 5.98 -14.46
CA ALA A 115 -1.02 5.18 -13.24
C ALA A 115 -1.26 6.04 -11.97
N LEU A 116 -0.57 7.19 -11.86
CA LEU A 116 -0.76 8.16 -10.76
C LEU A 116 -2.19 8.73 -10.70
N GLN A 117 -2.82 8.92 -11.85
CA GLN A 117 -4.20 9.41 -11.94
C GLN A 117 -5.22 8.30 -11.68
N ARG A 118 -4.97 7.09 -12.21
CA ARG A 118 -5.88 5.94 -12.14
C ARG A 118 -5.95 5.31 -10.75
N ARG A 119 -4.82 5.19 -10.05
CA ARG A 119 -4.74 4.67 -8.66
C ARG A 119 -5.45 3.32 -8.46
N SER A 120 -5.27 2.39 -9.39
CA SER A 120 -5.99 1.11 -9.38
C SER A 120 -5.51 0.10 -8.34
N GLY A 121 -4.42 0.37 -7.64
CA GLY A 121 -3.77 -0.58 -6.71
C GLY A 121 -3.07 -1.76 -7.40
N MET A 122 -3.04 -1.79 -8.73
CA MET A 122 -2.39 -2.83 -9.53
C MET A 122 -1.04 -2.33 -10.05
N PRO A 123 0.04 -3.13 -10.00
CA PRO A 123 1.32 -2.78 -10.61
C PRO A 123 1.19 -2.54 -12.12
N VAL A 124 1.81 -1.48 -12.61
CA VAL A 124 1.89 -1.11 -14.02
C VAL A 124 3.35 -0.98 -14.41
N GLN A 125 3.77 -1.69 -15.44
CA GLN A 125 5.09 -1.48 -16.05
C GLN A 125 5.09 -0.09 -16.71
N ILE A 126 6.09 0.73 -16.42
CA ILE A 126 6.24 2.09 -16.94
C ILE A 126 7.54 2.26 -17.74
N SER A 127 8.19 1.16 -18.10
CA SER A 127 9.40 1.21 -18.93
C SER A 127 9.06 1.80 -20.30
N SER A 128 9.88 2.72 -20.81
CA SER A 128 9.78 3.15 -22.21
C SER A 128 10.19 1.96 -23.08
N GLY A 129 9.29 1.46 -23.92
CA GLY A 129 9.62 0.32 -24.79
C GLY A 129 10.84 0.66 -25.64
N SER A 130 11.87 -0.18 -25.57
CA SER A 130 12.88 -0.24 -26.63
C SER A 130 12.11 -0.46 -27.93
N ARG A 131 12.11 0.52 -28.82
CA ARG A 131 11.74 0.31 -30.21
C ARG A 131 12.59 -0.87 -30.68
N GLN A 132 11.97 -2.05 -30.87
CA GLN A 132 12.65 -3.17 -31.51
C GLN A 132 13.03 -2.65 -32.90
N MET A 133 14.32 -2.35 -33.08
CA MET A 133 14.88 -2.22 -34.42
C MET A 133 14.87 -3.62 -35.01
N PHE A 134 13.88 -3.87 -35.87
CA PHE A 134 14.04 -4.82 -36.96
C PHE A 134 14.92 -4.18 -38.04
#